data_AF-A0A9Q5ZB09-F1
#
_entry.id   AF-A0A9Q5ZB09-F1
#
_cell.length_a   1.000
_cell.length_b   1.000
_cell.length_c   1.000
_cell.angle_alpha   90.00
_cell.angle_beta   90.00
_cell.angle_gamma   90.00
#
_symmetry.space_group_name_H-M   'P 1'
#
loop_
_entity.id
_entity.type
_entity.pdbx_description
1 polymer ?
#
loop_
_entity_poly.entity_id
_entity_poly.type
_entity_poly.pdbx_seq_one_letter_code
_entity_poly.pdbx_strand_id
1 'polypeptide(L)'
;MYDTDKRKLLSALSHGAIFFSTAVVSVGIPIAVLFVSDDPVVKENAKESINFHFNVWFYGAILGALFFLFGWLVLPLLLLGPLAALGYLLHWGLTIWAITKVFSNPDTPFRYPFILRVF
;
A
#
# COMPACT_ATOMS: atom_id res chain seq x y z
N MET A 1 23.62 -10.36 -12.30
CA MET A 1 22.86 -10.89 -11.15
C MET A 1 22.78 -9.78 -10.12
N TYR A 2 21.60 -9.46 -9.59
CA TYR A 2 21.42 -8.40 -8.60
C TYR A 2 21.67 -8.93 -7.19
N ASP A 3 21.98 -8.02 -6.26
CA ASP A 3 22.16 -8.35 -4.85
C ASP A 3 20.81 -8.68 -4.19
N THR A 4 20.69 -9.90 -3.68
CA THR A 4 19.46 -10.42 -3.07
C THR A 4 19.07 -9.68 -1.79
N ASP A 5 20.03 -9.25 -0.98
CA ASP A 5 19.75 -8.57 0.29
C ASP A 5 19.31 -7.13 0.03
N LYS A 6 19.96 -6.44 -0.91
CA LYS A 6 19.50 -5.14 -1.41
C LYS A 6 18.09 -5.23 -1.99
N ARG A 7 17.81 -6.28 -2.79
CA ARG A 7 16.47 -6.52 -3.36
C ARG A 7 15.41 -6.68 -2.30
N LYS A 8 15.65 -7.53 -1.30
CA LYS A 8 14.74 -7.74 -0.16
C LYS A 8 14.49 -6.44 0.59
N LEU A 9 15.55 -5.73 0.95
CA LEU A 9 15.48 -4.48 1.70
C LEU A 9 14.65 -3.42 0.96
N LEU A 10 14.98 -3.13 -0.29
CA LEU A 10 14.29 -2.07 -1.06
C LEU A 10 12.84 -2.44 -1.39
N SER A 11 12.57 -3.73 -1.65
CA SER A 11 11.20 -4.21 -1.89
C SER A 11 10.35 -4.14 -0.62
N ALA A 12 10.89 -4.58 0.51
CA ALA A 12 10.22 -4.49 1.81
C ALA A 12 10.00 -3.04 2.25
N LEU A 13 11.00 -2.17 2.03
CA LEU A 13 10.90 -0.74 2.31
C LEU A 13 9.81 -0.07 1.45
N SER A 14 9.69 -0.46 0.18
CA SER A 14 8.65 0.05 -0.72
C SER A 14 7.25 -0.27 -0.18
N HIS A 15 6.99 -1.52 0.22
CA HIS A 15 5.68 -1.92 0.77
C HIS A 15 5.45 -1.38 2.17
N GLY A 16 6.47 -1.42 3.03
CA GLY A 16 6.39 -0.95 4.43
C GLY A 16 6.28 0.57 4.58
N ALA A 17 6.57 1.35 3.53
CA ALA A 17 6.47 2.80 3.53
C ALA A 17 5.12 3.31 4.07
N ILE A 18 4.04 2.63 3.72
CA ILE A 18 2.67 3.03 4.07
C ILE A 18 2.37 2.96 5.58
N PHE A 19 3.16 2.21 6.37
CA PHE A 19 3.04 2.19 7.82
C PHE A 19 3.54 3.47 8.49
N PHE A 20 4.51 4.17 7.89
CA PHE A 20 5.05 5.40 8.47
C PHE A 20 4.05 6.54 8.41
N SER A 21 3.24 6.58 7.35
CA SER A 21 2.17 7.53 7.19
C SER A 21 1.21 7.04 6.12
N THR A 22 -0.09 7.18 6.35
CA THR A 22 -1.08 7.10 5.27
C THR A 22 -1.14 8.41 4.47
N ALA A 23 -0.45 9.47 4.90
CA ALA A 23 -0.37 10.74 4.17
C ALA A 23 0.68 10.72 3.05
N VAL A 24 0.62 11.73 2.17
CA VAL A 24 1.35 11.83 0.90
C VAL A 24 2.87 11.66 0.99
N VAL A 25 3.48 11.85 2.16
CA VAL A 25 4.95 11.76 2.29
C VAL A 25 5.46 10.32 2.14
N SER A 26 4.73 9.32 2.61
CA SER A 26 5.22 7.91 2.61
C SER A 26 5.37 7.33 1.21
N VAL A 27 4.50 7.71 0.25
CA VAL A 27 4.64 7.26 -1.15
C VAL A 27 5.94 7.75 -1.79
N GLY A 28 6.55 8.81 -1.23
CA GLY A 28 7.85 9.29 -1.66
C GLY A 28 8.94 8.21 -1.59
N ILE A 29 8.85 7.27 -0.64
CA ILE A 29 9.79 6.16 -0.50
C ILE A 29 9.76 5.23 -1.72
N PRO A 30 8.64 4.57 -2.08
CA PRO A 30 8.60 3.71 -3.25
C PRO A 30 8.83 4.50 -4.56
N ILE A 31 8.44 5.78 -4.64
CA ILE A 31 8.80 6.64 -5.78
C ILE A 31 10.32 6.79 -5.91
N ALA A 32 11.01 7.14 -4.83
CA ALA A 32 12.47 7.27 -4.85
C ALA A 32 13.15 5.93 -5.21
N VAL A 33 12.66 4.81 -4.66
CA VAL A 33 13.16 3.47 -4.99
C VAL A 33 12.98 3.14 -6.48
N LEU A 34 11.83 3.50 -7.07
CA LEU A 34 11.54 3.27 -8.49
C LEU A 34 12.54 3.99 -9.41
N PHE A 35 12.96 5.20 -9.04
CA PHE A 35 13.90 5.99 -9.84
C PHE A 35 15.38 5.65 -9.60
N VAL A 36 15.75 5.19 -8.40
CA VAL A 36 17.16 4.93 -8.01
C VAL A 36 17.58 3.48 -8.22
N SER A 37 16.67 2.51 -8.17
CA SER A 37 17.01 1.11 -8.36
C SER A 37 17.20 0.77 -9.85
N ASP A 38 18.13 -0.11 -10.19
CA ASP A 38 18.24 -0.74 -11.52
C ASP A 38 17.66 -2.17 -11.54
N ASP A 39 17.28 -2.70 -10.39
CA ASP A 39 16.73 -4.05 -10.27
C ASP A 39 15.26 -4.07 -10.71
N PRO A 40 14.89 -4.85 -11.76
CA PRO A 40 13.53 -4.88 -12.27
C PRO A 40 12.52 -5.40 -11.22
N VAL A 41 12.90 -6.33 -10.35
CA VAL A 41 12.00 -6.85 -9.32
C VAL A 41 11.70 -5.77 -8.28
N VAL A 42 12.73 -4.99 -7.91
CA VAL A 42 12.57 -3.85 -7.00
C VAL A 42 11.68 -2.77 -7.62
N LYS A 43 11.87 -2.45 -8.91
CA LYS A 43 11.03 -1.47 -9.62
C LYS A 43 9.57 -1.91 -9.66
N GLU A 44 9.29 -3.18 -9.96
CA GLU A 44 7.91 -3.67 -10.00
C GLU A 44 7.26 -3.69 -8.61
N ASN A 45 8.00 -4.06 -7.55
CA ASN A 45 7.52 -3.91 -6.17
C ASN A 45 7.24 -2.45 -5.79
N ALA A 46 8.10 -1.53 -6.22
CA ALA A 46 7.92 -0.10 -6.00
C ALA A 46 6.65 0.41 -6.71
N LYS A 47 6.46 0.12 -8.00
CA LYS A 47 5.24 0.46 -8.74
C LYS A 47 3.99 -0.10 -8.08
N GLU A 48 4.03 -1.36 -7.69
CA GLU A 48 2.90 -2.01 -7.03
C GLU A 48 2.56 -1.32 -5.69
N SER A 49 3.57 -0.94 -4.90
CA SER A 49 3.35 -0.17 -3.67
C SER A 49 2.75 1.21 -3.96
N ILE A 50 3.18 1.92 -5.00
CA ILE A 50 2.60 3.22 -5.38
C ILE A 50 1.13 3.04 -5.79
N ASN A 51 0.81 2.03 -6.61
CA ASN A 51 -0.58 1.68 -6.95
C ASN A 51 -1.40 1.41 -5.68
N PHE A 52 -0.84 0.70 -4.71
CA PHE A 52 -1.50 0.42 -3.43
C PHE A 52 -1.80 1.70 -2.63
N HIS A 53 -0.84 2.64 -2.53
CA HIS A 53 -1.05 3.94 -1.88
C HIS A 53 -2.22 4.70 -2.55
N PHE A 54 -2.26 4.74 -3.89
CA PHE A 54 -3.34 5.39 -4.60
C PHE A 54 -4.71 4.76 -4.32
N ASN A 55 -4.80 3.42 -4.21
CA ASN A 55 -6.04 2.76 -3.85
C ASN A 55 -6.47 3.10 -2.43
N VAL A 56 -5.54 3.06 -1.47
CA VAL A 56 -5.82 3.43 -0.07
C VAL A 56 -6.33 4.87 0.01
N TRP A 57 -5.72 5.81 -0.72
CA TRP A 57 -6.19 7.20 -0.77
C TRP A 57 -7.53 7.36 -1.45
N PHE A 58 -7.76 6.67 -2.57
CA PHE A 58 -9.01 6.75 -3.29
C PHE A 58 -10.19 6.27 -2.43
N TYR A 59 -10.09 5.07 -1.87
CA TYR A 59 -11.13 4.54 -1.00
C TYR A 59 -11.22 5.30 0.33
N GLY A 60 -10.10 5.76 0.87
CA GLY A 60 -10.05 6.63 2.05
C GLY A 60 -10.77 7.96 1.83
N ALA A 61 -10.61 8.58 0.67
CA ALA A 61 -11.30 9.82 0.31
C ALA A 61 -12.80 9.61 0.14
N ILE A 62 -13.24 8.51 -0.48
CA ILE A 62 -14.66 8.14 -0.58
C ILE A 62 -15.25 7.96 0.83
N LEU A 63 -14.61 7.17 1.69
CA LEU A 63 -15.06 6.98 3.07
C LEU A 63 -15.07 8.30 3.84
N GLY A 64 -14.03 9.12 3.73
CA GLY A 64 -13.94 10.43 4.37
C GLY A 64 -15.08 11.36 3.93
N ALA A 65 -15.41 11.40 2.64
CA ALA A 65 -16.54 12.16 2.12
C ALA A 65 -17.89 11.64 2.67
N LEU A 66 -18.08 10.32 2.74
CA LEU A 66 -19.28 9.72 3.32
C LEU A 66 -19.43 10.06 4.82
N PHE A 67 -18.33 10.01 5.58
CA PHE A 67 -18.31 10.42 6.98
C PHE A 67 -18.60 11.91 7.13
N PHE A 68 -18.06 12.77 6.27
CA PHE A 68 -18.33 14.21 6.31
C PHE A 68 -19.81 14.50 6.03
N LEU A 69 -20.39 13.86 5.02
CA LEU A 69 -21.78 14.09 4.60
C LEU A 69 -22.81 13.48 5.55
N PHE A 70 -22.53 12.30 6.10
CA PHE A 70 -23.53 11.48 6.83
C PHE A 70 -23.10 11.04 8.23
N GLY A 71 -21.85 11.25 8.64
CA GLY A 71 -21.31 10.73 9.91
C GLY A 71 -21.88 11.38 11.17
N TRP A 72 -22.63 12.47 11.04
CA TRP A 72 -23.41 13.08 12.12
C TRP A 72 -24.74 12.35 12.38
N LEU A 73 -25.13 11.40 11.52
CA LEU A 73 -26.28 10.53 11.71
C LEU A 73 -25.85 9.21 12.37
N VAL A 74 -26.60 8.76 13.39
CA VAL A 74 -26.29 7.53 14.14
C VAL A 74 -26.30 6.28 13.26
N LEU A 75 -27.30 6.14 12.38
CA LEU A 75 -27.47 4.94 11.56
C LEU A 75 -26.34 4.76 10.53
N PRO A 76 -25.95 5.78 9.72
CA PRO A 76 -24.75 5.71 8.89
C PRO A 76 -23.48 5.43 9.67
N LEU A 77 -23.30 5.98 10.87
CA LEU A 77 -22.11 5.73 11.68
C LEU A 77 -21.94 4.25 12.07
N LEU A 78 -23.05 3.56 12.37
CA LEU A 78 -23.04 2.10 12.66
C LEU A 78 -22.62 1.25 11.46
N LEU A 79 -22.73 1.75 10.23
CA LEU A 79 -22.29 1.06 9.01
C LEU A 79 -20.89 1.50 8.58
N LEU A 80 -20.63 2.82 8.57
CA LEU A 80 -19.39 3.41 8.11
C LEU A 80 -18.22 3.12 9.06
N GLY A 81 -18.46 3.06 10.38
CA GLY A 81 -17.45 2.73 11.39
C GLY A 81 -16.84 1.34 11.18
N PRO A 82 -17.63 0.25 11.18
CA PRO A 82 -17.13 -1.08 10.89
C PRO A 82 -16.49 -1.21 9.51
N LEU A 83 -17.02 -0.52 8.50
CA LEU A 83 -16.45 -0.52 7.16
C LEU A 83 -15.05 0.13 7.12
N ALA A 84 -14.86 1.24 7.83
CA ALA A 84 -13.55 1.88 7.96
C ALA A 84 -12.56 0.99 8.72
N ALA A 85 -13.00 0.34 9.80
CA ALA A 85 -12.19 -0.62 10.54
C ALA A 85 -11.76 -1.80 9.66
N LEU A 86 -12.67 -2.35 8.87
CA LEU A 86 -12.37 -3.41 7.91
C LEU A 86 -11.37 -2.93 6.84
N GLY A 87 -11.56 -1.73 6.30
CA GLY A 87 -10.62 -1.12 5.35
C GLY A 87 -9.21 -1.01 5.93
N TYR A 88 -9.09 -0.61 7.20
CA TYR A 88 -7.81 -0.53 7.90
C TYR A 88 -7.16 -1.90 8.10
N LEU A 89 -7.93 -2.90 8.53
CA LEU A 89 -7.45 -4.28 8.69
C LEU A 89 -6.97 -4.87 7.36
N LEU A 90 -7.73 -4.67 6.28
CA LEU A 90 -7.33 -5.11 4.94
C LEU A 90 -6.04 -4.42 4.50
N HIS A 91 -5.97 -3.09 4.66
CA HIS A 91 -4.79 -2.31 4.32
C HIS A 91 -3.53 -2.82 5.03
N TRP A 92 -3.59 -3.01 6.36
CA TRP A 92 -2.46 -3.52 7.14
C TRP A 92 -2.14 -4.98 6.84
N GLY A 93 -3.14 -5.84 6.80
CA GLY A 93 -2.96 -7.27 6.53
C GLY A 93 -2.32 -7.53 5.16
N LEU A 94 -2.77 -6.81 4.13
CA LEU A 94 -2.18 -6.88 2.80
C LEU A 94 -0.73 -6.39 2.80
N THR A 95 -0.42 -5.30 3.52
CA THR A 95 0.95 -4.77 3.59
C THR A 95 1.90 -5.75 4.28
N ILE A 96 1.49 -6.33 5.41
CA ILE A 96 2.24 -7.40 6.11
C ILE A 96 2.48 -8.57 5.15
N TRP A 97 1.45 -8.97 4.42
CA TRP A 97 1.56 -10.06 3.46
C TRP A 97 2.55 -9.75 2.32
N ALA A 98 2.54 -8.53 1.79
CA ALA A 98 3.51 -8.10 0.79
C ALA A 98 4.95 -8.18 1.31
N ILE A 99 5.20 -7.66 2.52
CA ILE A 99 6.52 -7.69 3.17
C ILE A 99 7.00 -9.13 3.37
N THR A 100 6.16 -10.00 3.95
CA THR A 100 6.52 -11.41 4.15
C THR A 100 6.85 -12.11 2.82
N LYS A 101 6.08 -11.83 1.75
CA LYS A 101 6.33 -12.41 0.43
C LYS A 101 7.65 -11.96 -0.20
N VAL A 102 8.01 -10.68 -0.13
CA VAL A 102 9.28 -10.20 -0.72
C VAL A 102 10.50 -10.70 0.03
N PHE A 103 10.37 -11.07 1.31
CA PHE A 103 11.44 -11.73 2.06
C PHE A 103 11.56 -13.23 1.73
N SER A 104 10.43 -13.95 1.62
CA SER A 104 10.43 -15.39 1.34
C SER A 104 10.72 -15.74 -0.12
N ASN A 105 10.21 -14.95 -1.06
CA ASN A 105 10.32 -15.18 -2.51
C ASN A 105 10.86 -13.92 -3.21
N PRO A 106 12.13 -13.54 -2.98
CA PRO A 106 12.66 -12.25 -3.41
C PRO A 106 12.75 -12.08 -4.92
N ASP A 107 12.80 -13.17 -5.70
CA ASP A 107 12.93 -13.10 -7.16
C ASP A 107 11.63 -12.80 -7.90
N THR A 108 10.51 -12.79 -7.18
CA THR A 108 9.18 -12.52 -7.74
C THR A 108 8.60 -11.25 -7.13
N PRO A 109 8.18 -10.26 -7.94
CA PRO A 109 7.51 -9.08 -7.41
C PRO A 109 6.16 -9.47 -6.81
N PHE A 110 5.80 -8.82 -5.70
CA PHE A 110 4.50 -9.00 -5.08
C PHE A 110 3.42 -8.23 -5.85
N ARG A 111 2.19 -8.76 -5.86
CA ARG A 111 1.02 -8.14 -6.48
C ARG A 111 -0.17 -8.18 -5.52
N TYR A 112 -0.65 -7.01 -5.10
CA TYR A 112 -1.81 -6.90 -4.24
C TYR A 112 -3.07 -7.38 -4.97
N PRO A 113 -3.94 -8.17 -4.34
CA PRO A 113 -5.24 -8.47 -4.89
C PRO A 113 -6.16 -7.24 -4.76
N PHE A 114 -7.22 -7.18 -5.56
CA PHE A 114 -8.33 -6.24 -5.41
C PHE A 114 -7.96 -4.74 -5.47
N ILE A 115 -6.87 -4.39 -6.15
CA ILE A 115 -6.49 -3.00 -6.40
C ILE A 115 -6.54 -2.64 -7.88
N LEU A 116 -6.86 -1.37 -8.15
CA LEU A 116 -6.72 -0.75 -9.45
C LEU A 116 -5.23 -0.44 -9.71
N ARG A 117 -4.74 -0.78 -10.90
CA ARG A 117 -3.35 -0.50 -11.30
C ARG A 117 -3.36 0.58 -12.38
N VAL A 118 -2.61 1.63 -12.14
CA VAL A 118 -2.55 2.81 -13.01
C VAL A 118 -1.30 2.78 -13.90
N PHE A 119 -0.24 2.11 -13.46
CA PHE A 119 1.04 1.92 -14.17
C PHE A 119 1.76 0.66 -13.70
#